data_AF-A0A813GYC8-F1
#
_entry.id   AF-A0A813GYC8-F1
#
_cell.length_a   1.000
_cell.length_b   1.000
_cell.length_c   1.000
_cell.angle_alpha   90.00
_cell.angle_beta   90.00
_cell.angle_gamma   90.00
#
_symmetry.space_group_name_H-M   'P 1'
#
loop_
_entity.id
_entity.type
_entity.pdbx_description
1 polymer ?
#
loop_
_entity_poly.entity_id
_entity_poly.type
_entity_poly.pdbx_seq_one_letter_code
_entity_poly.pdbx_strand_id
1 'polypeptide(L)'
;MVGRTIEYGEVDSTTLRIQLRIYGSAFDIASDVPKTGRVLQLGDLFDSKEEDPARALLERHALDGLVAAGRAPTSGPGNRWRQGASRADVKLSVEGGAQLLEQLGDGWRDVDVVRLDQDLAGGCLLLRGLFAAGLKAGMVVSFVNSQFPPPLRFASLDYPALPKALHGCSLSYLLDHLRPLGFHLVRLSGPYAAFVHATRLTPNIGPQDPDEMECYRGSRVWGFSPAPSIDLVREWFFDFTEIGSQEIWSRCWGNLTKAFWFPSSEPGFLLYL
;
A
#
# COMPACT_ATOMS: atom_id res chain seq x y z
N MET A 1 -30.65 8.30 11.09
CA MET A 1 -29.40 8.37 11.85
C MET A 1 -29.23 7.05 12.59
N VAL A 2 -28.36 6.16 12.12
CA VAL A 2 -28.04 4.92 12.83
C VAL A 2 -26.80 5.19 13.67
N GLY A 3 -26.98 5.36 14.98
CA GLY A 3 -25.87 5.46 15.92
C GLY A 3 -25.13 4.13 15.95
N ARG A 4 -23.83 4.14 15.66
CA ARG A 4 -22.95 2.97 15.85
C ARG A 4 -22.27 3.10 17.20
N THR A 5 -22.77 2.36 18.18
CA THR A 5 -22.10 2.14 19.46
C THR A 5 -20.89 1.24 19.21
N ILE A 6 -19.75 1.57 19.82
CA ILE A 6 -18.50 0.82 19.72
C ILE A 6 -18.29 0.11 21.06
N GLU A 7 -18.31 -1.21 21.05
CA GLU A 7 -17.97 -2.02 22.22
C GLU A 7 -16.48 -2.40 22.16
N TYR A 8 -15.82 -2.33 23.32
CA TYR A 8 -14.41 -2.68 23.49
C TYR A 8 -14.32 -3.92 24.38
N GLY A 9 -13.67 -4.98 23.89
CA GLY A 9 -13.32 -6.16 24.70
C GLY A 9 -11.91 -6.03 25.30
N GLU A 10 -11.68 -6.67 26.45
CA GLU A 10 -10.35 -6.74 27.08
C GLU A 10 -9.28 -7.31 26.14
N VAL A 11 -8.07 -6.74 26.23
CA VAL A 11 -6.91 -7.05 25.38
C VAL A 11 -5.82 -7.71 26.23
N ASP A 12 -5.42 -8.93 25.86
CA ASP A 12 -4.22 -9.58 26.41
C ASP A 12 -2.97 -8.92 25.81
N SER A 13 -2.03 -8.53 26.68
CA SER A 13 -0.77 -7.84 26.35
C SER A 13 0.11 -8.56 25.33
N THR A 14 -0.01 -9.89 25.20
CA THR A 14 0.87 -10.71 24.34
C THR A 14 0.41 -10.77 22.89
N THR A 15 -0.90 -10.63 22.63
CA THR A 15 -1.47 -10.73 21.28
C THR A 15 -1.72 -9.32 20.72
N LEU A 16 -1.30 -9.04 19.49
CA LEU A 16 -1.60 -7.74 18.88
C LEU A 16 -3.03 -7.86 18.35
N ARG A 17 -3.87 -6.87 18.60
CA ARG A 17 -5.20 -6.83 17.97
C ARG A 17 -5.28 -5.56 17.15
N ILE A 18 -4.63 -5.54 15.99
CA ILE A 18 -4.64 -4.32 15.17
C ILE A 18 -6.02 -4.10 14.56
N GLN A 19 -6.89 -3.40 15.29
CA GLN A 19 -8.14 -2.85 14.76
C GLN A 19 -7.87 -1.68 13.82
N LEU A 20 -7.45 -2.02 12.61
CA LEU A 20 -7.37 -1.11 11.49
C LEU A 20 -8.77 -0.79 11.01
N ARG A 21 -9.32 0.35 11.42
CA ARG A 21 -10.53 0.90 10.81
C ARG A 21 -10.24 1.53 9.46
N ILE A 22 -10.04 0.70 8.45
CA ILE A 22 -9.94 1.19 7.07
C ILE A 22 -11.37 1.32 6.52
N TYR A 23 -11.91 2.55 6.57
CA TYR A 23 -13.27 2.88 6.12
C TYR A 23 -14.39 2.08 6.83
N GLY A 24 -14.29 1.90 8.14
CA GLY A 24 -15.41 1.44 8.98
C GLY A 24 -15.47 -0.06 9.30
N SER A 25 -14.42 -0.84 9.01
CA SER A 25 -14.30 -2.23 9.48
C SER A 25 -13.06 -2.39 10.33
N ALA A 26 -13.14 -3.11 11.46
CA ALA A 26 -12.00 -3.40 12.33
C ALA A 26 -11.43 -4.79 12.06
N PHE A 27 -10.15 -5.00 12.39
CA PHE A 27 -9.42 -6.27 12.22
C PHE A 27 -8.69 -6.66 13.50
N ASP A 28 -8.37 -7.93 13.70
CA ASP A 28 -7.60 -8.36 14.86
C ASP A 28 -6.45 -9.26 14.39
N ILE A 29 -5.27 -8.69 14.17
CA ILE A 29 -4.07 -9.46 13.78
C ILE A 29 -3.46 -10.15 15.00
N ALA A 30 -4.14 -11.17 15.51
CA ALA A 30 -3.58 -12.04 16.52
C ALA A 30 -2.44 -12.88 15.91
N SER A 31 -1.28 -12.93 16.57
CA SER A 31 -0.17 -13.75 16.10
C SER A 31 0.71 -14.12 17.28
N ASP A 32 1.15 -15.38 17.29
CA ASP A 32 2.11 -15.91 18.25
C ASP A 32 3.55 -15.44 17.97
N VAL A 33 3.75 -14.72 16.86
CA VAL A 33 5.06 -14.17 16.51
C VAL A 33 5.33 -12.93 17.38
N PRO A 34 6.51 -12.83 18.03
CA PRO A 34 6.86 -11.68 18.86
C PRO A 34 6.65 -10.35 18.12
N LYS A 35 6.14 -9.36 18.84
CA LYS A 35 5.94 -8.02 18.30
C LYS A 35 7.22 -7.22 18.42
N THR A 36 7.51 -6.44 17.40
CA THR A 36 8.57 -5.44 17.47
C THR A 36 8.08 -4.15 18.10
N GLY A 37 6.78 -3.91 18.07
CA GLY A 37 6.15 -2.67 18.48
C GLY A 37 6.35 -1.55 17.46
N ARG A 38 6.65 -1.86 16.18
CA ARG A 38 7.17 -0.85 15.22
C ARG A 38 6.32 -0.71 13.96
N VAL A 39 6.17 0.54 13.52
CA VAL A 39 5.48 0.92 12.29
C VAL A 39 6.41 1.76 11.42
N LEU A 40 6.69 1.28 10.22
CA LEU A 40 7.44 2.03 9.22
C LEU A 40 6.46 2.65 8.22
N GLN A 41 6.42 3.97 8.18
CA GLN A 41 5.67 4.75 7.20
C GLN A 41 6.61 5.20 6.09
N LEU A 42 6.29 4.84 4.85
CA LEU A 42 6.99 5.30 3.65
C LEU A 42 6.17 6.41 2.99
N GLY A 43 6.79 7.58 2.82
CA GLY A 43 6.13 8.77 2.29
C GLY A 43 5.59 9.65 3.41
N ASP A 44 4.88 10.71 3.02
CA ASP A 44 4.46 11.72 3.97
C ASP A 44 3.42 11.17 4.95
N LEU A 45 3.52 11.62 6.20
CA LEU A 45 2.46 11.51 7.17
C LEU A 45 2.06 12.93 7.53
N PHE A 46 1.08 13.44 6.80
CA PHE A 46 0.57 14.78 7.04
C PHE A 46 0.00 14.88 8.46
N ASP A 47 -0.15 16.12 8.96
CA ASP A 47 -0.98 16.43 10.12
C ASP A 47 -2.46 16.24 9.75
N SER A 48 -2.80 15.03 9.33
CA SER A 48 -4.16 14.60 9.06
C SER A 48 -4.93 14.61 10.37
N LYS A 49 -6.25 14.82 10.24
CA LYS A 49 -7.21 14.78 11.35
C LYS A 49 -7.02 13.49 12.15
N GLU A 50 -7.48 13.46 13.41
CA GLU A 50 -7.43 12.27 14.31
C GLU A 50 -7.88 10.95 13.66
N GLU A 51 -8.60 11.01 12.54
CA GLU A 51 -9.11 9.88 11.77
C GLU A 51 -8.09 9.21 10.83
N ASP A 52 -6.84 9.68 10.74
CA ASP A 52 -5.83 9.00 9.92
C ASP A 52 -5.56 7.57 10.41
N PRO A 53 -5.72 6.55 9.55
CA PRO A 53 -5.52 5.16 9.95
C PRO A 53 -4.13 4.87 10.55
N ALA A 54 -3.08 5.59 10.11
CA ALA A 54 -1.71 5.41 10.62
C ALA A 54 -1.56 5.96 12.05
N ARG A 55 -2.20 7.10 12.36
CA ARG A 55 -2.24 7.64 13.72
C ARG A 55 -3.05 6.74 14.65
N ALA A 56 -4.25 6.35 14.22
CA ALA A 56 -5.11 5.47 14.99
C ALA A 56 -4.43 4.12 15.29
N LEU A 57 -3.59 3.62 14.39
CA LEU A 57 -2.84 2.39 14.58
C LEU A 57 -1.78 2.52 15.67
N LEU A 58 -1.04 3.62 15.74
CA LEU A 58 -0.03 3.83 16.78
C LEU A 58 -0.62 4.07 18.15
N GLU A 59 -1.62 4.96 18.23
CA GLU A 59 -2.21 5.39 19.50
C GLU A 59 -2.90 4.22 20.21
N ARG A 60 -3.65 3.41 19.46
CA ARG A 60 -4.40 2.28 20.02
C ARG A 60 -3.50 1.12 20.45
N HIS A 61 -2.36 0.94 19.78
CA HIS A 61 -1.50 -0.23 19.99
C HIS A 61 -0.19 0.10 20.69
N ALA A 62 -0.02 1.36 21.12
CA ALA A 62 1.18 1.83 21.79
C ALA A 62 2.48 1.48 21.02
N LEU A 63 2.45 1.58 19.69
CA LEU A 63 3.59 1.27 18.82
C LEU A 63 4.57 2.47 18.77
N ASP A 64 5.76 2.24 18.23
CA ASP A 64 6.75 3.24 17.86
C ASP A 64 6.71 3.46 16.34
N GLY A 65 6.59 4.71 15.91
CA GLY A 65 6.46 5.07 14.50
C GLY A 65 7.75 5.66 13.94
N LEU A 66 8.10 5.32 12.70
CA LEU A 66 9.13 6.01 11.94
C LEU A 66 8.61 6.37 10.56
N VAL A 67 8.73 7.64 10.18
CA VAL A 67 8.43 8.12 8.83
C VAL A 67 9.72 8.22 8.04
N ALA A 68 9.80 7.55 6.90
CA ALA A 68 10.95 7.54 6.01
C ALA A 68 10.52 7.89 4.58
N ALA A 69 11.44 8.48 3.80
CA ALA A 69 11.18 8.99 2.46
C ALA A 69 9.98 9.98 2.42
N GLY A 70 9.80 10.75 3.50
CA GLY A 70 8.67 11.65 3.69
C GLY A 70 8.84 12.52 4.92
N ARG A 71 7.76 13.18 5.33
CA ARG A 71 7.71 14.09 6.46
C ARG A 71 6.85 13.53 7.59
N ALA A 72 7.40 13.47 8.79
CA ALA A 72 6.68 13.19 10.02
C ALA A 72 5.81 14.40 10.44
N PRO A 73 4.69 14.16 11.15
CA PRO A 73 3.84 15.23 11.67
C PRO A 73 4.63 16.10 12.66
N THR A 74 4.43 17.41 12.59
CA THR A 74 5.17 18.36 13.45
C THR A 74 4.44 18.67 14.75
N SER A 75 3.14 18.33 14.81
CA SER A 75 2.28 18.60 15.96
C SER A 75 1.25 17.48 16.16
N GLY A 76 0.90 17.20 17.43
CA GLY A 76 -0.13 16.23 17.77
C GLY A 76 0.08 15.61 19.17
N PRO A 77 -1.00 15.16 19.83
CA PRO A 77 -0.89 14.44 21.09
C PRO A 77 -0.23 13.06 20.85
N GLY A 78 0.97 12.84 21.40
CA GLY A 78 1.62 11.52 21.37
C GLY A 78 2.69 11.33 20.29
N ASN A 79 3.72 12.18 20.25
CA ASN A 79 4.90 12.17 19.36
C ASN A 79 5.76 10.88 19.41
N ARG A 80 5.17 9.71 19.16
CA ARG A 80 5.89 8.44 18.96
C ARG A 80 6.36 8.27 17.53
N TRP A 81 5.91 9.14 16.62
CA TRP A 81 6.49 9.25 15.29
C TRP A 81 7.84 9.94 15.34
N ARG A 82 8.84 9.26 14.81
CA ARG A 82 10.17 9.81 14.57
C ARG A 82 10.35 10.10 13.10
N GLN A 83 11.12 11.13 12.80
CA GLN A 83 11.58 11.41 11.46
C GLN A 83 12.80 10.53 11.15
N GLY A 84 12.72 9.75 10.08
CA GLY A 84 13.85 9.06 9.43
C GLY A 84 14.39 9.88 8.25
N ALA A 85 15.02 9.21 7.28
CA ALA A 85 15.51 9.87 6.08
C ALA A 85 14.39 10.64 5.35
N SER A 86 14.68 11.89 4.95
CA SER A 86 13.69 12.71 4.25
C SER A 86 13.50 12.23 2.81
N ARG A 87 12.40 12.63 2.15
CA ARG A 87 12.18 12.30 0.74
C ARG A 87 13.33 12.75 -0.18
N ALA A 88 13.96 13.89 0.11
CA ALA A 88 15.04 14.42 -0.71
C ALA A 88 16.34 13.60 -0.60
N ASP A 89 16.49 12.83 0.48
CA ASP A 89 17.69 12.04 0.78
C ASP A 89 17.56 10.58 0.30
N VAL A 90 16.41 10.21 -0.24
CA VAL A 90 16.09 8.83 -0.64
C VAL A 90 15.81 8.78 -2.14
N LYS A 91 16.57 7.94 -2.84
CA LYS A 91 16.25 7.58 -4.22
C LYS A 91 15.02 6.66 -4.22
N LEU A 92 13.94 7.05 -4.87
CA LEU A 92 12.70 6.25 -4.90
C LEU A 92 12.76 5.15 -5.97
N SER A 93 13.72 4.23 -5.79
CA SER A 93 14.00 3.07 -6.64
C SER A 93 14.29 1.82 -5.79
N VAL A 94 14.53 0.69 -6.45
CA VAL A 94 14.92 -0.56 -5.77
C VAL A 94 16.25 -0.38 -5.02
N GLU A 95 17.26 0.23 -5.65
CA GLU A 95 18.57 0.45 -5.01
C GLU A 95 18.44 1.42 -3.83
N GLY A 96 17.63 2.46 -3.98
CA GLY A 96 17.40 3.40 -2.88
C GLY A 96 16.63 2.78 -1.72
N GLY A 97 15.78 1.78 -1.95
CA GLY A 97 15.16 1.00 -0.88
C GLY A 97 16.18 0.20 -0.06
N ALA A 98 17.17 -0.39 -0.73
CA ALA A 98 18.26 -1.09 -0.04
C ALA A 98 19.12 -0.13 0.81
N GLN A 99 19.50 1.01 0.23
CA GLN A 99 20.24 2.06 0.94
C GLN A 99 19.45 2.63 2.12
N LEU A 100 18.14 2.84 1.93
CA LEU A 100 17.27 3.31 2.99
C LEU A 100 17.30 2.34 4.18
N LEU A 101 17.18 1.02 3.95
CA LEU A 101 17.21 0.04 5.04
C LEU A 101 18.49 0.14 5.89
N GLU A 102 19.64 0.36 5.26
CA GLU A 102 20.90 0.58 5.95
C GLU A 102 20.86 1.84 6.82
N GLN A 103 20.28 2.93 6.31
CA GLN A 103 20.11 4.19 7.05
C GLN A 103 19.12 4.07 8.22
N LEU A 104 18.09 3.22 8.12
CA LEU A 104 17.15 2.98 9.23
C LEU A 104 17.83 2.26 10.42
N GLY A 105 18.89 1.50 10.16
CA GLY A 105 19.65 0.74 11.15
C GLY A 105 18.97 -0.57 11.59
N ASP A 106 19.71 -1.39 12.34
CA ASP A 106 19.28 -2.76 12.70
C ASP A 106 17.99 -2.79 13.53
N GLY A 107 17.72 -1.74 14.29
CA GLY A 107 16.48 -1.58 15.05
C GLY A 107 15.22 -1.45 14.20
N TRP A 108 15.31 -1.31 12.88
CA TRP A 108 14.16 -1.18 11.98
C TRP A 108 14.12 -2.23 10.86
N ARG A 109 15.00 -3.24 10.93
CA ARG A 109 14.98 -4.37 9.98
C ARG A 109 13.80 -5.31 10.19
N ASP A 110 13.18 -5.27 11.36
CA ASP A 110 11.97 -6.01 11.69
C ASP A 110 10.93 -5.03 12.22
N VAL A 111 9.77 -4.99 11.55
CA VAL A 111 8.65 -4.11 11.87
C VAL A 111 7.33 -4.89 11.84
N ASP A 112 6.35 -4.46 12.62
CA ASP A 112 5.05 -5.11 12.61
C ASP A 112 4.25 -4.68 11.37
N VAL A 113 4.37 -3.41 10.97
CA VAL A 113 3.61 -2.83 9.85
C VAL A 113 4.51 -1.94 9.00
N VAL A 114 4.45 -2.14 7.68
CA VAL A 114 4.92 -1.17 6.69
C VAL A 114 3.70 -0.52 6.04
N ARG A 115 3.61 0.81 6.04
CA ARG A 115 2.58 1.55 5.33
C ARG A 115 3.20 2.36 4.20
N LEU A 116 2.62 2.27 3.00
CA LEU A 116 3.01 3.04 1.84
C LEU A 116 1.97 4.13 1.54
N ASP A 117 2.43 5.39 1.54
CA ASP A 117 1.58 6.54 1.24
C ASP A 117 1.25 6.68 -0.25
N GLN A 118 0.12 7.35 -0.54
CA GLN A 118 -0.36 7.60 -1.89
C GLN A 118 0.48 8.65 -2.65
N ASP A 119 1.10 9.61 -1.95
CA ASP A 119 1.80 10.74 -2.58
C ASP A 119 3.31 10.46 -2.81
N LEU A 120 3.74 9.21 -2.58
CA LEU A 120 5.10 8.74 -2.83
C LEU A 120 5.22 8.06 -4.20
N ALA A 121 5.48 8.86 -5.25
CA ALA A 121 5.89 8.34 -6.57
C ALA A 121 7.11 7.42 -6.42
N GLY A 122 7.17 6.28 -7.11
CA GLY A 122 8.26 5.31 -6.92
C GLY A 122 8.19 4.51 -5.62
N GLY A 123 7.19 4.76 -4.76
CA GLY A 123 7.08 4.15 -3.44
C GLY A 123 7.05 2.61 -3.46
N CYS A 124 6.42 2.00 -4.47
CA CYS A 124 6.37 0.53 -4.59
C CYS A 124 7.72 -0.07 -5.01
N LEU A 125 8.54 0.67 -5.76
CA LEU A 125 9.93 0.27 -6.08
C LEU A 125 10.82 0.39 -4.85
N LEU A 126 10.64 1.45 -4.06
CA LEU A 126 11.33 1.62 -2.78
C LEU A 126 11.00 0.47 -1.82
N LEU A 127 9.72 0.12 -1.70
CA LEU A 127 9.25 -1.03 -0.90
C LEU A 127 9.91 -2.33 -1.36
N ARG A 128 10.00 -2.55 -2.68
CA ARG A 128 10.70 -3.70 -3.24
C ARG A 128 12.17 -3.75 -2.88
N GLY A 129 12.85 -2.60 -2.91
CA GLY A 129 14.23 -2.47 -2.47
C GLY A 129 14.43 -2.83 -1.00
N LEU A 130 13.54 -2.34 -0.12
CA LEU A 130 13.58 -2.64 1.31
C LEU A 130 13.48 -4.15 1.58
N PHE A 131 12.51 -4.83 0.97
CA PHE A 131 12.35 -6.28 1.12
C PHE A 131 13.53 -7.05 0.53
N ALA A 132 14.02 -6.66 -0.66
CA ALA A 132 15.20 -7.28 -1.26
C ALA A 132 16.46 -7.16 -0.39
N ALA A 133 16.57 -6.08 0.39
CA ALA A 133 17.66 -5.85 1.34
C ALA A 133 17.45 -6.50 2.73
N GLY A 134 16.35 -7.22 2.92
CA GLY A 134 16.10 -8.02 4.12
C GLY A 134 15.21 -7.35 5.18
N LEU A 135 14.42 -6.34 4.83
CA LEU A 135 13.34 -5.87 5.70
C LEU A 135 12.35 -7.02 5.95
N LYS A 136 11.95 -7.21 7.21
CA LYS A 136 10.88 -8.12 7.63
C LYS A 136 9.70 -7.30 8.10
N ALA A 137 8.51 -7.68 7.64
CA ALA A 137 7.27 -7.05 8.05
C ALA A 137 6.21 -8.10 8.38
N GLY A 138 5.37 -7.84 9.38
CA GLY A 138 4.18 -8.65 9.65
C GLY A 138 3.01 -8.31 8.71
N MET A 139 2.91 -7.04 8.33
CA MET A 139 1.83 -6.51 7.49
C MET A 139 2.36 -5.42 6.56
N VAL A 140 1.81 -5.36 5.34
CA VAL A 140 1.97 -4.24 4.41
C VAL A 140 0.61 -3.61 4.15
N VAL A 141 0.50 -2.30 4.33
CA VAL A 141 -0.67 -1.52 3.94
C VAL A 141 -0.24 -0.57 2.83
N SER A 142 -0.75 -0.76 1.62
CA SER A 142 -0.32 0.02 0.46
C SER A 142 -1.49 0.72 -0.20
N PHE A 143 -1.29 1.96 -0.60
CA PHE A 143 -2.13 2.57 -1.62
C PHE A 143 -2.01 1.77 -2.94
N VAL A 144 -3.15 1.60 -3.60
CA VAL A 144 -3.34 0.89 -4.86
C VAL A 144 -3.89 1.89 -5.86
N ASN A 145 -3.13 2.11 -6.93
CA ASN A 145 -3.60 2.88 -8.06
C ASN A 145 -4.59 2.05 -8.87
N SER A 146 -5.86 2.32 -8.62
CA SER A 146 -6.97 1.59 -9.22
C SER A 146 -7.34 2.09 -10.62
N GLN A 147 -6.59 3.04 -11.19
CA GLN A 147 -6.65 3.34 -12.64
C GLN A 147 -6.02 2.22 -13.48
N PHE A 148 -5.23 1.33 -12.87
CA PHE A 148 -4.63 0.18 -13.50
C PHE A 148 -5.34 -1.09 -13.04
N PRO A 149 -6.36 -1.56 -13.79
CA PRO A 149 -7.09 -2.77 -13.43
C PRO A 149 -6.21 -4.02 -13.54
N PRO A 150 -6.48 -5.08 -12.75
CA PRO A 150 -5.84 -6.38 -12.95
C PRO A 150 -6.04 -6.94 -14.38
N PRO A 151 -5.10 -7.76 -14.92
CA PRO A 151 -3.86 -8.21 -14.30
C PRO A 151 -2.69 -7.24 -14.55
N LEU A 152 -2.95 -5.98 -14.94
CA LEU A 152 -1.89 -5.04 -15.32
C LEU A 152 -0.97 -4.78 -14.12
N ARG A 153 0.33 -5.05 -14.28
CA ARG A 153 1.35 -4.74 -13.27
C ARG A 153 2.01 -3.41 -13.59
N PHE A 154 1.56 -2.37 -12.90
CA PHE A 154 2.07 -1.01 -12.97
C PHE A 154 2.75 -0.61 -11.66
N ALA A 155 3.91 0.04 -11.77
CA ALA A 155 4.50 0.80 -10.68
C ALA A 155 5.03 2.14 -11.21
N SER A 156 4.69 3.23 -10.49
CA SER A 156 5.22 4.56 -10.80
C SER A 156 6.74 4.59 -10.67
N LEU A 157 7.39 5.31 -11.58
CA LEU A 157 8.78 5.75 -11.39
C LEU A 157 8.79 7.11 -10.69
N ASP A 158 9.90 7.43 -10.03
CA ASP A 158 10.12 8.75 -9.43
C ASP A 158 10.51 9.76 -10.49
N TYR A 159 9.50 10.42 -11.05
CA TYR A 159 9.69 11.45 -12.07
C TYR A 159 9.05 12.77 -11.62
N PRO A 160 9.78 13.90 -11.61
CA PRO A 160 9.30 15.17 -11.05
C PRO A 160 8.00 15.71 -11.66
N ALA A 161 7.69 15.37 -12.90
CA ALA A 161 6.48 15.80 -13.59
C ALA A 161 5.44 14.69 -13.78
N LEU A 162 5.54 13.59 -13.02
CA LEU A 162 4.53 12.54 -13.07
C LEU A 162 3.19 13.07 -12.52
N PRO A 163 2.08 12.95 -13.26
CA PRO A 163 0.76 13.29 -12.74
C PRO A 163 0.43 12.46 -11.49
N LYS A 164 -0.18 13.10 -10.48
CA LYS A 164 -0.62 12.41 -9.25
C LYS A 164 -1.52 11.20 -9.50
N ALA A 165 -2.31 11.25 -10.59
CA ALA A 165 -3.16 10.14 -11.01
C ALA A 165 -2.36 8.86 -11.31
N LEU A 166 -1.06 8.98 -11.62
CA LEU A 166 -0.16 7.87 -11.90
C LEU A 166 0.70 7.48 -10.68
N HIS A 167 0.52 8.09 -9.50
CA HIS A 167 1.26 7.69 -8.31
C HIS A 167 0.84 6.30 -7.79
N GLY A 168 1.70 5.67 -7.01
CA GLY A 168 1.48 4.33 -6.45
C GLY A 168 1.76 3.21 -7.45
N CYS A 169 1.06 2.08 -7.27
CA CYS A 169 1.16 0.91 -8.12
C CYS A 169 -0.19 0.18 -8.21
N SER A 170 -0.37 -0.62 -9.26
CA SER A 170 -1.52 -1.52 -9.42
C SER A 170 -1.57 -2.61 -8.33
N LEU A 171 -2.73 -3.19 -8.11
CA LEU A 171 -2.88 -4.34 -7.20
C LEU A 171 -2.06 -5.54 -7.65
N SER A 172 -2.09 -5.86 -8.95
CA SER A 172 -1.38 -7.01 -9.51
C SER A 172 0.13 -6.88 -9.38
N TYR A 173 0.70 -5.67 -9.45
CA TYR A 173 2.11 -5.43 -9.15
C TYR A 173 2.46 -5.78 -7.68
N LEU A 174 1.63 -5.33 -6.73
CA LEU A 174 1.85 -5.62 -5.31
C LEU A 174 1.73 -7.12 -5.02
N LEU A 175 0.74 -7.80 -5.63
CA LEU A 175 0.59 -9.25 -5.49
C LEU A 175 1.79 -10.02 -6.05
N ASP A 176 2.24 -9.68 -7.26
CA ASP A 176 3.42 -10.27 -7.89
C ASP A 176 4.68 -10.09 -7.02
N HIS A 177 4.82 -8.92 -6.41
CA HIS A 177 5.97 -8.63 -5.57
C HIS A 177 5.90 -9.27 -4.16
N LEU A 178 4.75 -9.22 -3.49
CA LEU A 178 4.61 -9.58 -2.08
C LEU A 178 4.28 -11.07 -1.86
N ARG A 179 3.58 -11.73 -2.78
CA ARG A 179 3.24 -13.16 -2.65
C ARG A 179 4.47 -14.08 -2.54
N PRO A 180 5.53 -13.92 -3.36
CA PRO A 180 6.75 -14.73 -3.23
C PRO A 180 7.45 -14.54 -1.87
N LEU A 181 7.18 -13.43 -1.18
CA LEU A 181 7.69 -13.12 0.15
C LEU A 181 6.78 -13.64 1.27
N GLY A 182 5.75 -14.45 0.94
CA GLY A 182 4.84 -15.06 1.91
C GLY A 182 3.72 -14.13 2.38
N PHE A 183 3.47 -13.01 1.72
CA PHE A 183 2.34 -12.14 2.04
C PHE A 183 1.10 -12.49 1.23
N HIS A 184 -0.04 -12.49 1.91
CA HIS A 184 -1.34 -12.75 1.30
C HIS A 184 -2.19 -11.48 1.34
N LEU A 185 -2.91 -11.20 0.25
CA LEU A 185 -3.92 -10.15 0.26
C LEU A 185 -5.05 -10.59 1.17
N VAL A 186 -5.31 -9.82 2.23
CA VAL A 186 -6.41 -10.08 3.16
C VAL A 186 -7.59 -9.15 2.90
N ARG A 187 -7.33 -7.96 2.33
CA ARG A 187 -8.38 -6.98 2.03
C ARG A 187 -7.94 -5.92 1.04
N LEU A 188 -8.89 -5.49 0.21
CA LEU A 188 -8.87 -4.22 -0.50
C LEU A 188 -10.05 -3.35 -0.02
N SER A 189 -9.76 -2.15 0.48
CA SER A 189 -10.77 -1.21 1.01
C SER A 189 -10.51 0.18 0.45
N GLY A 190 -11.34 0.57 -0.52
CA GLY A 190 -11.06 1.76 -1.33
C GLY A 190 -9.72 1.66 -2.02
N PRO A 191 -8.86 2.70 -1.94
CA PRO A 191 -7.58 2.66 -2.61
C PRO A 191 -6.49 1.98 -1.76
N TYR A 192 -6.80 1.33 -0.64
CA TYR A 192 -5.79 0.68 0.21
C TYR A 192 -5.94 -0.84 0.22
N ALA A 193 -4.85 -1.53 -0.09
CA ALA A 193 -4.71 -2.97 0.09
C ALA A 193 -3.93 -3.28 1.37
N ALA A 194 -4.39 -4.30 2.07
CA ALA A 194 -3.75 -4.87 3.24
C ALA A 194 -3.25 -6.27 2.91
N PHE A 195 -1.95 -6.48 3.11
CA PHE A 195 -1.29 -7.77 2.95
C PHE A 195 -0.72 -8.20 4.30
N VAL A 196 -0.90 -9.47 4.64
CA VAL A 196 -0.42 -10.04 5.92
C VAL A 196 0.50 -11.21 5.62
N HIS A 197 1.63 -11.26 6.29
CA HIS A 197 2.59 -12.35 6.14
C HIS A 197 1.99 -13.67 6.66
N ALA A 198 2.28 -14.79 6.02
CA ALA A 198 1.67 -16.09 6.32
C ALA A 198 1.81 -16.50 7.80
N THR A 199 2.93 -16.17 8.43
CA THR A 199 3.18 -16.44 9.87
C THR A 199 2.32 -15.60 10.82
N ARG A 200 1.62 -14.59 10.31
CA ARG A 200 0.72 -13.70 11.06
C ARG A 200 -0.76 -13.96 10.74
N LEU A 201 -1.05 -14.90 9.84
CA LEU A 201 -2.43 -15.26 9.50
C LEU A 201 -3.05 -16.11 10.62
N THR A 202 -4.32 -15.83 10.92
CA THR A 202 -5.14 -16.62 11.84
C THR A 202 -6.29 -17.26 11.08
N PRO A 203 -7.00 -18.26 11.63
CA PRO A 203 -8.21 -18.80 11.01
C PRO A 203 -9.27 -17.73 10.70
N ASN A 204 -9.34 -16.66 11.51
CA ASN A 204 -10.31 -15.57 11.35
C ASN A 204 -9.91 -14.54 10.29
N ILE A 205 -8.62 -14.39 10.03
CA ILE A 205 -8.10 -13.48 9.00
C ILE A 205 -7.92 -14.21 7.68
N GLY A 206 -7.44 -15.45 7.73
CA GLY A 206 -7.24 -16.40 6.64
C GLY A 206 -6.35 -15.88 5.49
N PRO A 207 -5.59 -16.74 4.79
CA PRO A 207 -5.22 -16.41 3.43
C PRO A 207 -6.51 -16.44 2.62
N GLN A 208 -7.18 -15.30 2.50
CA GLN A 208 -8.34 -15.23 1.62
C GLN A 208 -7.89 -15.30 0.15
N ASP A 209 -6.69 -14.78 -0.15
CA ASP A 209 -6.19 -14.54 -1.51
C ASP A 209 -7.35 -14.21 -2.46
N PRO A 210 -8.20 -13.25 -2.06
CA PRO A 210 -9.46 -13.03 -2.73
C PRO A 210 -9.14 -12.71 -4.17
N ASP A 211 -9.98 -13.20 -5.07
CA ASP A 211 -9.77 -13.00 -6.49
C ASP A 211 -9.58 -11.49 -6.76
N GLU A 212 -8.45 -11.14 -7.38
CA GLU A 212 -8.06 -9.74 -7.54
C GLU A 212 -9.06 -8.97 -8.42
N MET A 213 -9.72 -9.68 -9.35
CA MET A 213 -10.76 -9.11 -10.22
C MET A 213 -12.03 -8.84 -9.41
N GLU A 214 -12.46 -9.76 -8.55
CA GLU A 214 -13.59 -9.55 -7.64
C GLU A 214 -13.32 -8.39 -6.67
N CYS A 215 -12.12 -8.31 -6.11
CA CYS A 215 -11.69 -7.20 -5.26
C CYS A 215 -11.74 -5.87 -6.03
N TYR A 216 -11.20 -5.84 -7.24
CA TYR A 216 -11.21 -4.66 -8.09
C TYR A 216 -12.63 -4.20 -8.43
N ARG A 217 -13.52 -5.16 -8.74
CA ARG A 217 -14.94 -4.93 -9.04
C ARG A 217 -15.71 -4.37 -7.84
N GLY A 218 -15.49 -4.93 -6.65
CA GLY A 218 -16.25 -4.58 -5.44
C GLY A 218 -15.71 -3.38 -4.64
N SER A 219 -14.47 -2.96 -4.87
CA SER A 219 -13.85 -1.89 -4.07
C SER A 219 -14.52 -0.54 -4.33
N ARG A 220 -14.78 0.25 -3.30
CA ARG A 220 -15.27 1.63 -3.45
C ARG A 220 -14.21 2.59 -2.98
N VAL A 221 -13.67 3.41 -3.87
CA VAL A 221 -12.67 4.42 -3.50
C VAL A 221 -13.38 5.57 -2.79
N TRP A 222 -13.07 5.76 -1.51
CA TRP A 222 -13.67 6.80 -0.66
C TRP A 222 -12.70 7.95 -0.50
N GLY A 223 -13.19 9.18 -0.59
CA GLY A 223 -12.38 10.39 -0.34
C GLY A 223 -11.39 10.74 -1.45
N PHE A 224 -11.42 10.02 -2.59
CA PHE A 224 -10.61 10.31 -3.76
C PHE A 224 -11.48 10.15 -5.01
N SER A 225 -11.51 11.20 -5.84
CA SER A 225 -12.24 11.22 -7.11
C SER A 225 -11.24 11.35 -8.25
N PRO A 226 -10.67 10.23 -8.74
CA PRO A 226 -9.73 10.30 -9.85
C PRO A 226 -10.43 10.87 -11.10
N ALA A 227 -9.64 11.51 -11.96
CA ALA A 227 -10.04 11.86 -13.31
C ALA A 227 -9.17 11.04 -14.29
N PRO A 228 -9.72 10.12 -15.09
CA PRO A 228 -11.15 9.75 -15.17
C PRO A 228 -11.67 9.04 -13.92
N SER A 229 -13.01 9.05 -13.73
CA SER A 229 -13.68 8.37 -12.62
C SER A 229 -13.33 6.88 -12.62
N ILE A 230 -13.13 6.31 -11.43
CA ILE A 230 -12.85 4.89 -11.30
C ILE A 230 -14.01 4.01 -11.76
N ASP A 231 -15.25 4.47 -11.56
CA ASP A 231 -16.43 3.73 -12.00
C ASP A 231 -16.46 3.64 -13.53
N LEU A 232 -16.03 4.71 -14.22
CA LEU A 232 -15.87 4.69 -15.68
C LEU A 232 -14.76 3.72 -16.12
N VAL A 233 -13.63 3.68 -15.41
CA VAL A 233 -12.54 2.74 -15.72
C VAL A 233 -13.00 1.29 -15.52
N ARG A 234 -13.82 1.03 -14.50
CA ARG A 234 -14.37 -0.31 -14.22
C ARG A 234 -15.45 -0.73 -15.20
N GLU A 235 -16.36 0.17 -15.52
CA GLU A 235 -17.38 -0.02 -16.56
C GLU A 235 -16.67 -0.35 -17.88
N TRP A 236 -15.71 0.47 -18.29
CA TRP A 236 -14.85 0.19 -19.43
C TRP A 236 -14.13 -1.16 -19.31
N PHE A 237 -13.58 -1.51 -18.15
CA PHE A 237 -12.84 -2.75 -17.96
C PHE A 237 -13.74 -4.00 -18.06
N PHE A 238 -14.90 -4.00 -17.39
CA PHE A 238 -15.78 -5.16 -17.27
C PHE A 238 -16.80 -5.26 -18.41
N ASP A 239 -17.31 -4.15 -18.96
CA ASP A 239 -18.29 -4.20 -20.05
C ASP A 239 -17.65 -4.65 -21.37
N PHE A 240 -16.35 -4.38 -21.56
CA PHE A 240 -15.62 -4.89 -22.73
C PHE A 240 -15.40 -6.42 -22.69
N THR A 241 -15.55 -7.08 -21.53
CA THR A 241 -15.34 -8.54 -21.43
C THR A 241 -16.48 -9.36 -22.03
N GLU A 242 -17.68 -8.80 -22.21
CA GLU A 242 -18.79 -9.50 -22.86
C GLU A 242 -18.72 -9.49 -24.41
N ILE A 243 -18.07 -8.49 -25.01
CA ILE A 243 -18.06 -8.29 -26.48
C ILE A 243 -16.65 -8.39 -27.10
N GLY A 244 -15.59 -8.39 -26.28
CA GLY A 244 -14.22 -8.16 -26.75
C GLY A 244 -13.18 -9.10 -26.16
N SER A 245 -12.96 -10.22 -26.87
CA SER A 245 -11.89 -11.20 -26.69
C SER A 245 -10.48 -10.61 -26.52
N GLN A 246 -9.50 -11.46 -26.15
CA GLN A 246 -8.05 -11.21 -26.00
C GLN A 246 -7.40 -10.18 -26.96
N GLU A 247 -7.98 -9.95 -28.13
CA GLU A 247 -7.54 -8.95 -29.09
C GLU A 247 -7.67 -7.50 -28.55
N ILE A 248 -8.72 -7.17 -27.80
CA ILE A 248 -8.87 -5.84 -27.19
C ILE A 248 -7.85 -5.67 -26.06
N TRP A 249 -7.65 -6.69 -25.24
CA TRP A 249 -6.57 -6.74 -24.25
C TRP A 249 -5.20 -6.51 -24.90
N SER A 250 -4.93 -7.16 -26.03
CA SER A 250 -3.70 -6.98 -26.81
C SER A 250 -3.57 -5.58 -27.41
N ARG A 251 -4.67 -4.94 -27.81
CA ARG A 251 -4.69 -3.58 -28.40
C ARG A 251 -4.60 -2.47 -27.36
N CYS A 252 -5.29 -2.59 -26.22
CA CYS A 252 -5.15 -1.69 -25.08
C CYS A 252 -3.72 -1.71 -24.55
N TRP A 253 -3.11 -2.90 -24.53
CA TRP A 253 -1.69 -3.07 -24.23
C TRP A 253 -0.77 -2.41 -25.26
N GLY A 254 -1.04 -2.59 -26.56
CA GLY A 254 -0.33 -1.91 -27.64
C GLY A 254 -0.48 -0.38 -27.63
N ASN A 255 -1.59 0.14 -27.10
CA ASN A 255 -1.87 1.57 -27.00
C ASN A 255 -1.29 2.20 -25.73
N LEU A 256 -1.22 1.50 -24.60
CA LEU A 256 -0.49 1.98 -23.42
C LEU A 256 1.03 2.01 -23.66
N THR A 257 1.56 1.07 -24.44
CA THR A 257 2.96 1.16 -24.89
C THR A 257 3.16 2.26 -25.94
N LYS A 258 2.24 2.45 -26.91
CA LYS A 258 2.37 3.50 -27.95
C LYS A 258 2.07 4.93 -27.50
N ALA A 259 1.05 5.16 -26.67
CA ALA A 259 0.66 6.51 -26.22
C ALA A 259 1.75 7.20 -25.39
N PHE A 260 2.67 6.40 -24.85
CA PHE A 260 3.82 6.88 -24.10
C PHE A 260 5.17 6.55 -24.76
N TRP A 261 5.15 5.98 -25.98
CA TRP A 261 6.32 5.90 -26.87
C TRP A 261 6.37 7.17 -27.73
N PHE A 262 6.61 8.31 -27.11
CA PHE A 262 7.12 9.47 -27.85
C PHE A 262 8.61 9.25 -28.10
N PRO A 263 9.13 9.54 -29.31
CA PRO A 263 10.56 9.56 -29.56
C PRO A 263 11.14 10.85 -28.96
N SER A 264 11.17 10.92 -27.63
CA SER A 264 12.10 11.80 -26.90
C SER A 264 13.08 10.90 -26.17
N SER A 265 14.32 11.36 -26.06
CA SER A 265 15.44 10.61 -25.51
C SER A 265 15.30 10.12 -24.05
N GLU A 266 14.18 10.40 -23.37
CA GLU A 266 13.64 9.80 -22.12
C GLU A 266 12.10 10.06 -22.14
N PRO A 267 11.16 9.23 -21.57
CA PRO A 267 11.18 8.50 -20.29
C PRO A 267 10.64 7.04 -20.34
N GLY A 268 10.77 6.28 -19.24
CA GLY A 268 10.21 4.92 -19.10
C GLY A 268 9.23 4.78 -17.94
N PHE A 269 8.28 3.86 -18.04
CA PHE A 269 7.52 3.28 -16.94
C PHE A 269 7.67 1.76 -17.09
N LEU A 270 7.63 1.05 -15.98
CA LEU A 270 7.81 -0.39 -15.99
C LEU A 270 6.45 -1.07 -15.96
N LEU A 271 6.08 -1.65 -17.09
CA LEU A 271 4.88 -2.45 -17.30
C LEU A 271 5.34 -3.88 -17.57
N TYR A 272 4.99 -4.83 -16.69
CA TYR A 272 5.35 -6.25 -16.83
C TYR A 272 4.09 -7.13 -16.86
N LEU A 273 4.22 -8.32 -17.46
CA LEU A 273 3.22 -9.40 -17.46
C LEU A 273 3.69 -10.57 -16.60
#